data_AF-A0A349SKC0-F1
#
_entry.id   AF-A0A349SKC0-F1
#
_cell.length_a   1.000
_cell.length_b   1.000
_cell.length_c   1.000
_cell.angle_alpha   90.00
_cell.angle_beta   90.00
_cell.angle_gamma   90.00
#
_symmetry.space_group_name_H-M   'P 1'
#
loop_
_entity.id
_entity.type
_entity.pdbx_description
1 polymer ?
#
loop_
_entity_poly.entity_id
_entity_poly.type
_entity_poly.pdbx_seq_one_letter_code
_entity_poly.pdbx_strand_id
1 'polypeptide(L)'
;KADVTADESLLVFAPAGPDQATIHSMVQDANQGATLFTLPALGSLGVIAQAQAPAFIQLLQQHSIPLVGDNAWNLSQINGGLVHIHANQAENWIPQEINYDLVEGVNFKKGCYKGQEIVARIHYRGQTKVRTFPLEIHGCDAVEIGDK
;
A
#
# COMPACT_ATOMS: atom_id res chain seq x y z
N LYS A 1 4.04 -19.44 13.49
CA LYS A 1 4.98 -18.54 14.22
C LYS A 1 5.72 -17.77 13.14
N ALA A 2 5.58 -16.46 13.09
CA ALA A 2 6.37 -15.62 12.20
C ALA A 2 7.45 -14.99 13.08
N ASP A 3 8.71 -15.29 12.79
CA ASP A 3 9.83 -14.57 13.40
C ASP A 3 10.00 -13.28 12.60
N VAL A 4 9.60 -12.17 13.22
CA VAL A 4 9.76 -10.83 12.65
C VAL A 4 11.05 -10.27 13.25
N THR A 5 12.08 -10.13 12.42
CA THR A 5 13.31 -9.41 12.78
C THR A 5 13.28 -8.07 12.04
N ALA A 6 13.35 -6.97 12.78
CA ALA A 6 13.57 -5.66 12.18
C ALA A 6 15.06 -5.57 11.82
N ASP A 7 15.37 -5.48 10.52
CA ASP A 7 16.72 -5.31 10.03
C ASP A 7 16.94 -3.83 9.69
N GLU A 8 17.69 -3.13 10.52
CA GLU A 8 18.02 -1.71 10.33
C GLU A 8 18.93 -1.47 9.11
N SER A 9 19.51 -2.53 8.53
CA SER A 9 20.33 -2.43 7.32
C SER A 9 19.51 -2.42 6.04
N LEU A 10 18.18 -2.48 6.10
CA LEU A 10 17.28 -2.43 4.95
C LEU A 10 16.53 -1.10 4.89
N LEU A 11 16.42 -0.56 3.68
CA LEU A 11 15.58 0.59 3.36
C LEU A 11 14.39 0.15 2.52
N VAL A 12 13.23 0.76 2.79
CA VAL A 12 12.00 0.54 2.05
C VAL A 12 11.74 1.75 1.16
N PHE A 13 11.32 1.51 -0.08
CA PHE A 13 10.84 2.55 -0.99
C PHE A 13 9.57 2.08 -1.70
N ALA A 14 8.78 3.01 -2.20
CA ALA A 14 7.58 2.70 -2.97
C ALA A 14 7.62 3.45 -4.30
N PRO A 15 7.65 2.75 -5.45
CA PRO A 15 7.45 3.38 -6.74
C PRO A 15 6.06 4.01 -6.80
N ALA A 16 5.98 5.28 -7.19
CA ALA A 16 4.72 5.99 -7.35
C ALA A 16 4.78 6.89 -8.59
N GLY A 17 3.62 7.15 -9.20
CA GLY A 17 3.51 8.01 -10.37
C GLY A 17 3.90 7.33 -11.69
N PRO A 18 4.16 8.11 -12.75
CA PRO A 18 4.33 7.60 -14.11
C PRO A 18 5.61 6.76 -14.30
N ASP A 19 6.62 6.96 -13.45
CA ASP A 19 7.91 6.30 -13.57
C ASP A 19 7.94 4.88 -12.97
N GLN A 20 6.81 4.39 -12.45
CA GLN A 20 6.71 3.08 -11.82
C GLN A 20 7.23 1.95 -12.73
N ALA A 21 6.83 1.93 -14.00
CA ALA A 21 7.28 0.89 -14.94
C ALA A 21 8.81 0.89 -15.14
N THR A 22 9.41 2.08 -15.18
CA THR A 22 10.87 2.25 -15.29
C THR A 22 11.57 1.71 -14.04
N ILE A 23 11.09 2.07 -12.86
CA ILE A 23 11.64 1.59 -11.59
C ILE A 23 11.53 0.06 -11.49
N HIS A 24 10.39 -0.51 -11.90
CA HIS A 24 10.21 -1.96 -11.94
C HIS A 24 11.26 -2.65 -12.81
N SER A 25 11.52 -2.11 -14.02
CA SER A 25 12.57 -2.63 -14.90
C SER A 25 13.96 -2.53 -14.27
N MET A 26 14.29 -1.39 -13.65
CA MET A 26 15.59 -1.17 -13.01
C MET A 26 15.86 -2.14 -11.86
N VAL A 27 14.84 -2.49 -11.08
CA VAL A 27 14.97 -3.43 -9.97
C VAL A 27 15.12 -4.88 -10.48
N GLN A 28 14.49 -5.21 -11.60
CA GLN A 28 14.62 -6.53 -12.22
C GLN A 28 16.01 -6.76 -12.85
N ASP A 29 16.68 -5.68 -13.26
CA ASP A 29 18.08 -5.75 -13.66
C ASP A 29 18.94 -6.08 -12.42
N ALA A 30 19.45 -7.32 -12.39
CA ALA A 30 20.04 -8.03 -11.24
C ALA A 30 21.24 -7.37 -10.53
N ASN A 31 21.61 -6.13 -10.89
CA ASN A 31 22.77 -5.42 -10.38
C ASN A 31 22.42 -4.31 -9.36
N GLN A 32 21.14 -4.09 -9.04
CA GLN A 32 20.74 -3.00 -8.15
C GLN A 32 20.50 -3.41 -6.69
N GLY A 33 20.49 -4.72 -6.40
CA GLY A 33 20.35 -5.24 -5.02
C GLY A 33 19.04 -4.88 -4.30
N ALA A 34 18.11 -4.25 -5.01
CA ALA A 34 16.74 -4.05 -4.59
C ALA A 34 15.90 -5.29 -4.92
N THR A 35 14.89 -5.55 -4.09
CA THR A 35 13.84 -6.52 -4.34
C THR A 35 12.51 -5.80 -4.37
N LEU A 36 11.71 -6.03 -5.40
CA LEU A 36 10.40 -5.40 -5.54
C LEU A 36 9.28 -6.43 -5.29
N PHE A 37 8.39 -6.08 -4.37
CA PHE A 37 7.16 -6.80 -4.08
C PHE A 37 6.02 -6.08 -4.77
N THR A 38 5.39 -6.71 -5.75
CA THR A 38 4.17 -6.21 -6.38
C THR A 38 2.98 -6.98 -5.85
N LEU A 39 2.04 -6.27 -5.24
CA LEU A 39 0.80 -6.85 -4.73
C LEU A 39 -0.34 -6.38 -5.65
N PRO A 40 -1.11 -7.30 -6.26
CA PRO A 40 -2.27 -6.94 -7.05
C PRO A 40 -3.17 -5.99 -6.24
N ALA A 41 -3.58 -4.90 -6.88
CA ALA A 41 -4.40 -3.82 -6.31
C ALA A 41 -3.83 -3.04 -5.11
N LEU A 42 -2.73 -3.48 -4.46
CA LEU A 42 -2.14 -2.80 -3.29
C LEU A 42 -0.91 -1.95 -3.60
N GLY A 43 -0.40 -2.02 -4.84
CA GLY A 43 0.77 -1.27 -5.29
C GLY A 43 2.07 -2.08 -5.21
N SER A 44 3.20 -1.38 -5.17
CA SER A 44 4.52 -2.02 -5.13
C SER A 44 5.39 -1.43 -4.03
N LEU A 45 6.13 -2.31 -3.35
CA LEU A 45 7.08 -1.97 -2.29
C LEU A 45 8.43 -2.56 -2.63
N GLY A 46 9.45 -1.73 -2.63
CA GLY A 46 10.84 -2.11 -2.82
C GLY A 46 11.58 -2.17 -1.49
N VAL A 47 12.49 -3.14 -1.36
CA VAL A 47 13.42 -3.25 -0.25
C VAL A 47 14.83 -3.30 -0.82
N ILE A 48 15.74 -2.52 -0.27
CA ILE A 48 17.13 -2.45 -0.71
C ILE A 48 18.06 -2.40 0.50
N ALA A 49 19.24 -3.02 0.41
CA ALA A 49 20.26 -2.87 1.45
C ALA A 49 20.73 -1.41 1.53
N GLN A 50 20.86 -0.89 2.74
CA GLN A 50 21.30 0.48 3.01
C GLN A 50 22.65 0.79 2.36
N ALA A 51 23.56 -0.20 2.31
CA ALA A 51 24.86 -0.07 1.64
C ALA A 51 24.75 0.14 0.11
N GLN A 52 23.67 -0.32 -0.52
CA GLN A 52 23.43 -0.23 -1.97
C GLN A 52 22.53 0.95 -2.35
N ALA A 53 21.78 1.50 -1.39
CA ALA A 53 20.87 2.61 -1.63
C ALA A 53 21.53 3.84 -2.28
N PRO A 54 22.73 4.30 -1.91
CA PRO A 54 23.34 5.46 -2.59
C PRO A 54 23.53 5.26 -4.09
N ALA A 55 23.96 4.07 -4.52
CA ALA A 55 24.14 3.74 -5.93
C ALA A 55 22.80 3.68 -6.68
N PHE A 56 21.78 3.09 -6.06
CA PHE A 56 20.44 3.04 -6.62
C PHE A 56 19.81 4.45 -6.75
N ILE A 57 19.99 5.30 -5.75
CA ILE A 57 19.54 6.71 -5.79
C ILE A 57 20.21 7.45 -6.94
N GLN A 58 21.52 7.25 -7.13
CA GLN A 58 22.25 7.86 -8.24
C GLN A 58 21.72 7.39 -9.60
N LEU A 59 21.35 6.12 -9.73
CA LEU A 59 20.72 5.59 -10.94
C LEU A 59 19.36 6.24 -11.20
N LEU A 60 18.50 6.35 -10.19
CA LEU A 60 17.20 7.02 -10.32
C LEU A 60 17.38 8.46 -10.83
N GLN A 61 18.35 9.18 -10.28
CA GLN A 61 18.68 10.55 -10.70
C GLN A 61 19.17 10.62 -12.16
N GLN A 62 19.98 9.66 -12.61
CA GLN A 62 20.43 9.58 -14.02
C GLN A 62 19.26 9.43 -14.99
N HIS A 63 18.18 8.78 -14.56
CA HIS A 63 16.95 8.63 -15.34
C HIS A 63 15.92 9.74 -15.07
N SER A 64 16.31 10.82 -14.39
CA SER A 64 15.42 11.94 -14.03
C SER A 64 14.21 11.53 -13.19
N ILE A 65 14.32 10.45 -12.42
CA ILE A 65 13.27 9.99 -11.50
C ILE A 65 13.47 10.72 -10.17
N PRO A 66 12.51 11.57 -9.74
CA PRO A 66 12.67 12.35 -8.53
C PRO A 66 12.51 11.47 -7.29
N LEU A 67 13.33 11.77 -6.27
CA LEU A 67 13.10 11.26 -4.93
C LEU A 67 12.13 12.20 -4.22
N VAL A 68 11.01 11.65 -3.82
CA VAL A 68 9.94 12.36 -3.12
C VAL A 68 9.69 11.69 -1.77
N GLY A 69 9.11 12.44 -0.83
CA GLY A 69 8.64 11.86 0.42
C GLY A 69 7.39 11.00 0.22
N ASP A 70 6.82 10.53 1.32
CA ASP A 70 5.74 9.55 1.35
C ASP A 70 4.44 10.02 0.68
N ASN A 71 4.26 11.32 0.48
CA ASN A 71 3.04 11.90 -0.09
C ASN A 71 2.70 11.36 -1.48
N ALA A 72 3.70 11.08 -2.33
CA ALA A 72 3.44 10.53 -3.66
C ALA A 72 2.86 9.11 -3.57
N TRP A 73 3.39 8.30 -2.65
CA TRP A 73 2.86 6.98 -2.38
C TRP A 73 1.49 7.06 -1.73
N ASN A 74 1.32 7.86 -0.67
CA ASN A 74 0.03 8.05 0.00
C ASN A 74 -1.07 8.47 -0.99
N LEU A 75 -0.77 9.43 -1.88
CA LEU A 75 -1.69 9.85 -2.93
C LEU A 75 -2.01 8.70 -3.91
N SER A 76 -1.02 7.90 -4.29
CA SER A 76 -1.24 6.70 -5.11
C SER A 76 -2.17 5.70 -4.42
N GLN A 77 -2.03 5.50 -3.12
CA GLN A 77 -2.89 4.61 -2.33
C GLN A 77 -4.32 5.17 -2.23
N ILE A 78 -4.47 6.47 -1.98
CA ILE A 78 -5.78 7.16 -1.95
C ILE A 78 -6.48 7.03 -3.31
N ASN A 79 -5.77 7.30 -4.41
CA ASN A 79 -6.31 7.17 -5.77
C ASN A 79 -6.64 5.71 -6.11
N GLY A 80 -5.90 4.75 -5.53
CA GLY A 80 -6.19 3.32 -5.62
C GLY A 80 -7.35 2.85 -4.75
N GLY A 81 -7.97 3.73 -3.95
CA GLY A 81 -9.04 3.38 -3.03
C GLY A 81 -8.58 2.52 -1.85
N LEU A 82 -7.29 2.59 -1.50
CA LEU A 82 -6.67 1.80 -0.44
C LEU A 82 -6.68 2.58 0.88
N VAL A 83 -7.39 2.02 1.86
CA VAL A 83 -7.53 2.62 3.18
C VAL A 83 -6.39 2.16 4.10
N HIS A 84 -5.64 3.11 4.65
CA HIS A 84 -4.66 2.82 5.70
C HIS A 84 -5.33 2.93 7.07
N ILE A 85 -5.24 1.86 7.88
CA ILE A 85 -5.85 1.81 9.21
C ILE A 85 -4.82 2.25 10.25
N HIS A 86 -5.09 3.36 10.93
CA HIS A 86 -4.25 3.86 12.02
C HIS A 86 -4.63 3.20 13.35
N ALA A 87 -3.72 3.23 14.34
CA ALA A 87 -3.91 2.53 15.61
C ALA A 87 -5.18 2.97 16.36
N ASN A 88 -5.53 4.26 16.29
CA ASN A 88 -6.75 4.83 16.87
C ASN A 88 -8.05 4.43 16.14
N GLN A 89 -7.93 3.74 15.01
CA GLN A 89 -9.02 3.36 14.13
C GLN A 89 -9.23 1.84 14.05
N ALA A 90 -8.42 1.06 14.78
CA ALA A 90 -8.53 -0.39 14.80
C ALA A 90 -9.93 -0.85 15.24
N GLU A 91 -10.37 -1.98 14.69
CA GLU A 91 -11.63 -2.65 15.03
C GLU A 91 -12.92 -1.86 14.72
N ASN A 92 -12.84 -0.72 14.02
CA ASN A 92 -14.00 0.10 13.70
C ASN A 92 -14.75 -0.28 12.43
N TRP A 93 -14.14 -1.04 11.52
CA TRP A 93 -14.71 -1.38 10.22
C TRP A 93 -14.53 -2.83 9.84
N ILE A 94 -15.48 -3.34 9.05
CA ILE A 94 -15.30 -4.60 8.33
C ILE A 94 -14.56 -4.35 7.00
N PRO A 95 -13.87 -5.36 6.44
CA PRO A 95 -13.13 -5.20 5.19
C PRO A 95 -13.97 -4.63 4.04
N GLN A 96 -15.26 -4.96 3.97
CA GLN A 96 -16.15 -4.46 2.93
C GLN A 96 -16.42 -2.95 3.00
N GLU A 97 -16.45 -2.38 4.21
CA GLU A 97 -16.71 -0.94 4.39
C GLU A 97 -15.55 -0.10 3.87
N ILE A 98 -14.33 -0.65 3.94
CA ILE A 98 -13.10 -0.02 3.46
C ILE A 98 -12.65 -0.55 2.09
N ASN A 99 -13.54 -1.20 1.33
CA ASN A 99 -13.31 -1.75 -0.01
C ASN A 99 -12.24 -2.85 -0.14
N TYR A 100 -11.80 -3.46 0.96
CA TYR A 100 -10.80 -4.54 0.95
C TYR A 100 -11.32 -5.82 0.30
N ASP A 101 -12.64 -5.97 0.15
CA ASP A 101 -13.26 -7.03 -0.64
C ASP A 101 -13.09 -6.84 -2.17
N LEU A 102 -12.87 -5.60 -2.61
CA LEU A 102 -12.70 -5.25 -4.03
C LEU A 102 -11.24 -5.32 -4.50
N VAL A 103 -10.29 -5.15 -3.58
CA VAL A 103 -8.84 -5.15 -3.86
C VAL A 103 -8.15 -6.45 -3.47
N GLU A 104 -8.91 -7.56 -3.44
CA GLU A 104 -8.42 -8.90 -3.06
C GLU A 104 -7.79 -8.98 -1.65
N GLY A 105 -8.05 -7.99 -0.78
CA GLY A 105 -7.61 -7.99 0.62
C GLY A 105 -8.32 -9.04 1.48
N VAL A 106 -9.40 -9.64 0.96
CA VAL A 106 -10.10 -10.78 1.56
C VAL A 106 -10.14 -11.95 0.58
N ASN A 107 -9.58 -13.08 0.98
CA ASN A 107 -9.73 -14.33 0.25
C ASN A 107 -10.88 -15.16 0.84
N PHE A 108 -12.01 -15.23 0.12
CA PHE A 108 -13.19 -15.99 0.52
C PHE A 108 -13.06 -17.52 0.32
N LYS A 109 -11.98 -17.96 -0.35
CA LYS A 109 -11.70 -19.37 -0.64
C LYS A 109 -10.60 -19.97 0.26
N LYS A 110 -9.95 -19.16 1.11
CA LYS A 110 -8.92 -19.66 2.03
C LYS A 110 -9.56 -20.38 3.23
N GLY A 111 -8.75 -21.13 3.97
CA GLY A 111 -9.19 -21.82 5.19
C GLY A 111 -9.70 -20.88 6.30
N CYS A 112 -10.08 -21.46 7.44
CA CYS A 112 -10.71 -20.72 8.54
C CYS A 112 -9.82 -19.59 9.09
N TYR A 113 -10.37 -18.36 9.18
CA TYR A 113 -9.75 -17.24 9.90
C TYR A 113 -10.74 -16.54 10.84
N LYS A 114 -10.21 -15.86 11.88
CA LYS A 114 -11.02 -15.18 12.89
C LYS A 114 -11.88 -14.09 12.24
N GLY A 115 -13.17 -14.06 12.59
CA GLY A 115 -14.14 -13.08 12.08
C GLY A 115 -14.71 -13.39 10.69
N GLN A 116 -14.30 -14.49 10.05
CA GLN A 116 -14.74 -14.83 8.69
C GLN A 116 -16.26 -15.00 8.54
N GLU A 117 -16.97 -15.37 9.61
CA GLU A 117 -18.42 -15.59 9.54
C GLU A 117 -19.16 -14.31 9.14
N ILE A 118 -18.79 -13.18 9.77
CA ILE A 118 -19.38 -11.88 9.48
C ILE A 118 -19.02 -11.46 8.05
N VAL A 119 -17.73 -11.57 7.71
CA VAL A 119 -17.21 -11.18 6.39
C VAL A 119 -17.86 -12.01 5.28
N ALA A 120 -17.95 -13.33 5.43
CA ALA A 120 -18.57 -14.22 4.45
C ALA A 120 -20.09 -14.04 4.37
N ARG A 121 -20.78 -13.83 5.51
CA ARG A 121 -22.23 -13.61 5.52
C ARG A 121 -22.62 -12.39 4.71
N ILE A 122 -21.87 -11.31 4.82
CA ILE A 122 -22.12 -10.09 4.05
C ILE A 122 -21.86 -10.33 2.57
N HIS A 123 -20.78 -11.02 2.22
CA HIS A 123 -20.44 -11.33 0.82
C HIS A 123 -21.47 -12.24 0.13
N TYR A 124 -21.92 -13.32 0.77
CA TYR A 124 -22.78 -14.32 0.12
C TYR A 124 -24.28 -14.10 0.29
N ARG A 125 -24.70 -13.42 1.36
CA ARG A 125 -26.11 -13.32 1.77
C ARG A 125 -26.56 -11.90 2.09
N GLY A 126 -25.64 -10.94 2.12
CA GLY A 126 -25.91 -9.57 2.52
C GLY A 126 -25.53 -8.57 1.46
N GLN A 127 -25.53 -7.30 1.87
CA GLN A 127 -25.00 -6.19 1.10
C GLN A 127 -24.28 -5.26 2.08
N THR A 128 -23.19 -4.66 1.60
CA THR A 128 -22.45 -3.64 2.34
C THR A 128 -23.25 -2.34 2.36
N LYS A 129 -23.56 -1.80 3.54
CA LYS A 129 -24.39 -0.58 3.70
C LYS A 129 -23.62 0.72 3.48
N VAL A 130 -22.33 0.73 3.75
CA VAL A 130 -21.44 1.90 3.67
C VAL A 130 -20.17 1.48 2.97
N ARG A 131 -19.64 2.34 2.08
CA ARG A 131 -18.34 2.14 1.43
C ARG A 131 -17.52 3.41 1.51
N THR A 132 -16.20 3.27 1.48
CA THR A 132 -15.28 4.39 1.31
C THR A 132 -15.35 4.95 -0.11
N PHE A 133 -15.30 6.28 -0.22
CA PHE A 133 -15.28 7.02 -1.48
C PHE A 133 -14.09 8.00 -1.51
N PRO A 134 -13.57 8.34 -2.70
CA PRO A 134 -12.62 9.44 -2.82
C PRO A 134 -13.29 10.76 -2.45
N LEU A 135 -12.53 11.63 -1.79
CA LEU A 135 -12.96 12.96 -1.39
C LEU A 135 -11.95 13.99 -1.90
N GLU A 136 -12.42 14.97 -2.65
CA GLU A 136 -11.66 16.15 -3.03
C GLU A 136 -12.20 17.34 -2.24
N ILE A 137 -11.29 18.11 -1.63
CA ILE A 137 -11.63 19.27 -0.79
C ILE A 137 -10.95 20.49 -1.40
N HIS A 138 -11.73 21.53 -1.61
CA HIS A 138 -11.22 22.83 -2.04
C HIS A 138 -11.17 23.76 -0.83
N GLY A 139 -9.97 24.17 -0.43
CA GLY A 139 -9.78 25.05 0.72
C GLY A 139 -8.35 24.99 1.25
N CYS A 140 -8.12 25.77 2.32
CA CYS A 140 -6.82 25.84 3.00
C CYS A 140 -6.80 25.03 4.30
N ASP A 141 -7.95 24.51 4.73
CA ASP A 141 -8.08 23.80 6.00
C ASP A 141 -7.46 22.41 5.86
N ALA A 142 -6.56 22.09 6.78
CA ALA A 142 -5.98 20.76 6.86
C ALA A 142 -7.07 19.78 7.31
N VAL A 143 -7.13 18.63 6.65
CA VAL A 143 -7.98 17.51 7.06
C VAL A 143 -7.13 16.49 7.79
N GLU A 144 -7.57 16.13 8.99
CA GLU A 144 -6.93 15.14 9.82
C GLU A 144 -7.66 13.79 9.73
N ILE A 145 -6.89 12.73 9.98
CA ILE A 145 -7.42 11.38 10.03
C ILE A 145 -8.44 11.28 11.18
N GLY A 146 -9.70 11.03 10.83
CA GLY A 146 -10.79 10.88 11.79
C GLY A 146 -11.75 12.07 11.87
N ASP A 147 -11.51 13.13 11.10
CA ASP A 147 -12.47 14.22 10.91
C ASP A 147 -13.82 13.70 10.40
N LYS A 148 -14.90 14.35 10.83
CA LYS A 148 -16.30 13.97 10.57
C LYS A 148 -17.08 15.07 9.87
#